data_AF-A0A4V2XXC7-F1
#
_entry.id   AF-A0A4V2XXC7-F1
#
_cell.length_a   1.000
_cell.length_b   1.000
_cell.length_c   1.000
_cell.angle_alpha   90.00
_cell.angle_beta   90.00
_cell.angle_gamma   90.00
#
_symmetry.space_group_name_H-M   'P 1'
#
loop_
_entity.id
_entity.type
_entity.pdbx_description
1 polymer ?
#
loop_
_entity_poly.entity_id
_entity_poly.type
_entity_poly.pdbx_seq_one_letter_code
_entity_poly.pdbx_strand_id
1 'polypeptide(L)' 'MEECPCCGWPESQVYEVLSRHLTSEGVVTYTRCACGEPQVRVQPFGPGEVVAAGRADVPPPDRP' A
#
# COMPACT_ATOMS: atom_id res chain seq x y z
N MET A 1 1.07 -22.86 -7.66
CA MET A 1 1.05 -21.65 -8.50
C MET A 1 -0.31 -21.05 -8.26
N GLU A 2 -0.34 -19.90 -7.61
CA GLU A 2 -1.58 -19.23 -7.18
C GLU A 2 -2.05 -18.40 -8.38
N GLU A 3 -2.91 -19.01 -9.19
CA GLU A 3 -3.49 -18.46 -10.41
C GLU A 3 -5.00 -18.51 -10.26
N CYS A 4 -5.70 -17.47 -10.71
CA CYS A 4 -7.14 -17.39 -10.59
C CYS A 4 -7.81 -18.58 -11.31
N PRO A 5 -8.65 -19.38 -10.63
CA PRO A 5 -9.25 -20.58 -11.23
C PRO A 5 -10.21 -20.27 -12.38
N CYS A 6 -10.70 -19.03 -12.49
CA CYS A 6 -11.60 -18.62 -13.56
C CYS A 6 -10.90 -18.14 -14.84
N CYS A 7 -9.74 -17.48 -14.77
CA CYS A 7 -9.08 -16.91 -15.95
C CYS A 7 -7.59 -17.23 -16.09
N GLY A 8 -6.99 -17.94 -15.13
CA GLY A 8 -5.57 -18.26 -15.13
C GLY A 8 -4.65 -17.06 -14.87
N TRP A 9 -5.20 -15.91 -14.45
CA TRP A 9 -4.38 -14.74 -14.16
C TRP A 9 -3.54 -14.97 -12.89
N PRO A 10 -2.24 -14.68 -12.89
CA PRO A 10 -1.40 -14.91 -11.72
C PRO A 10 -1.82 -14.01 -10.57
N GLU A 11 -2.06 -14.60 -9.39
CA GLU A 11 -2.48 -13.85 -8.20
C GLU A 11 -1.39 -12.90 -7.70
N SER A 12 -0.14 -13.05 -8.16
CA SER A 12 0.92 -12.07 -7.91
C SER A 12 0.75 -10.76 -8.70
N GLN A 13 0.08 -10.77 -9.86
CA GLN A 13 -0.17 -9.57 -10.65
C GLN A 13 -1.53 -8.95 -10.33
N VAL A 14 -1.49 -7.68 -9.94
CA VAL A 14 -2.71 -6.87 -9.80
C VAL A 14 -3.15 -6.41 -11.18
N TYR A 15 -4.35 -6.83 -11.60
CA TYR A 15 -4.96 -6.37 -12.85
C TYR A 15 -5.54 -4.95 -12.70
N GLU A 16 -6.47 -4.76 -11.76
CA GLU A 16 -7.05 -3.44 -11.46
C GLU A 16 -7.14 -3.21 -9.95
N VAL A 17 -6.79 -2.01 -9.49
CA VAL A 17 -7.00 -1.59 -8.09
C VAL A 17 -8.29 -0.81 -8.02
N LEU A 18 -9.25 -1.32 -7.24
CA LEU A 18 -10.53 -0.67 -7.01
C LEU A 18 -10.41 0.43 -5.95
N SER A 19 -9.84 0.07 -4.79
CA SER A 19 -9.72 0.97 -3.64
C SER A 19 -8.51 0.63 -2.78
N ARG A 20 -7.97 1.65 -2.12
CA ARG A 20 -6.92 1.51 -1.11
C ARG A 20 -7.36 2.21 0.17
N HIS A 21 -7.31 1.48 1.28
CA HIS A 21 -7.71 1.97 2.58
C HIS A 21 -6.56 1.78 3.56
N LEU A 22 -6.13 2.89 4.16
CA LEU A 22 -5.19 2.86 5.27
C LEU A 22 -5.96 2.43 6.54
N THR A 23 -5.42 1.46 7.27
CA THR A 23 -5.94 0.99 8.56
C THR A 23 -4.85 1.15 9.61
N SER A 24 -5.17 0.91 10.89
CA SER A 24 -4.19 0.97 11.97
C SER A 24 -3.09 -0.10 11.85
N GLU A 25 -3.36 -1.21 11.16
CA GLU A 25 -2.46 -2.36 11.06
C GLU A 25 -1.71 -2.42 9.71
N GLY A 26 -2.16 -1.65 8.71
CA GLY A 26 -1.56 -1.67 7.39
C GLY A 26 -2.40 -0.98 6.32
N VAL A 27 -2.21 -1.42 5.07
CA VAL A 27 -2.98 -0.97 3.92
C VAL A 27 -3.78 -2.12 3.37
N VAL A 28 -5.10 -1.96 3.32
CA VAL A 28 -6.01 -2.90 2.66
C VAL A 28 -6.25 -2.40 1.24
N THR A 29 -5.89 -3.22 0.27
CA THR A 29 -6.08 -2.96 -1.16
C THR A 29 -7.12 -3.91 -1.72
N TYR A 30 -8.22 -3.35 -2.23
CA TYR A 30 -9.22 -4.09 -2.99
C TYR A 30 -8.80 -4.06 -4.45
N THR A 31 -8.59 -5.24 -5.03
CA THR A 31 -8.21 -5.42 -6.42
C THR A 31 -9.28 -6.22 -7.15
N ARG A 32 -9.34 -6.10 -8.46
CA ARG A 32 -10.19 -6.92 -9.32
C ARG A 32 -9.29 -7.72 -10.25
N CYS A 33 -9.56 -9.03 -10.34
CA CYS A 33 -8.90 -9.91 -11.30
C CYS A 33 -9.42 -9.64 -12.72
N ALA A 34 -8.69 -10.07 -13.75
CA ALA A 34 -9.10 -9.91 -15.14
C ALA A 34 -10.47 -10.57 -15.46
N CYS A 35 -10.86 -11.60 -14.71
CA CYS A 35 -12.19 -12.22 -14.81
C CYS A 35 -13.32 -11.38 -14.18
N GLY A 36 -13.00 -10.36 -13.37
CA GLY A 36 -13.96 -9.56 -12.63
C GLY A 36 -14.11 -9.92 -11.15
N GLU A 37 -13.46 -11.00 -10.67
CA GLU A 37 -13.51 -11.39 -9.25
C GLU A 37 -12.78 -10.38 -8.36
N PRO A 38 -13.43 -9.92 -7.27
CA PRO A 38 -12.78 -9.04 -6.29
C PRO A 38 -11.82 -9.85 -5.41
N GLN A 39 -10.59 -9.37 -5.31
CA GLN A 39 -9.55 -9.87 -4.42
C GLN A 39 -9.22 -8.81 -3.37
N VAL A 40 -8.95 -9.24 -2.15
CA VAL A 40 -8.56 -8.36 -1.04
C VAL A 40 -7.14 -8.68 -0.63
N ARG A 41 -6.28 -7.67 -0.60
CA ARG A 41 -4.88 -7.79 -0.23
C ARG A 41 -4.61 -6.93 0.98
N VAL A 42 -3.95 -7.49 1.99
CA VAL A 42 -3.55 -6.76 3.18
C VAL A 42 -2.03 -6.67 3.19
N GLN A 43 -1.52 -5.45 3.17
CA GLN A 43 -0.10 -5.18 3.38
C GLN A 43 0.06 -4.64 4.80
N PRO A 44 0.57 -5.42 5.76
CA PRO A 44 0.79 -4.96 7.11
C PRO A 44 1.87 -3.88 7.13
N PHE A 45 1.81 -2.97 8.10
CA PHE A 45 2.93 -2.06 8.33
C PHE A 45 4.13 -2.88 8.82
N GLY A 46 5.25 -2.75 8.09
CA GLY A 46 6.54 -3.23 8.57
C GLY A 46 7.05 -2.39 9.74
N PRO A 47 8.14 -2.81 10.41
CA PRO A 47 8.83 -1.96 11.38
C PRO A 47 9.11 -0.59 10.73
N GLY A 48 8.70 0.49 11.39
CA GLY A 48 8.68 1.83 10.82
C GLY A 48 10.04 2.25 10.28
N GLU A 49 10.18 2.28 8.96
CA GLU A 49 11.34 2.85 8.29
C GLU A 49 11.13 4.35 8.11
N VAL A 50 12.10 5.15 8.55
CA VAL A 50 12.08 6.60 8.35
C VAL A 50 12.40 6.88 6.89
N VAL A 51 11.37 7.05 6.07
CA VAL A 51 11.50 7.37 4.63
C VAL A 51 11.85 8.83 4.37
N ALA A 52 11.55 9.73 5.31
CA ALA A 52 11.94 11.13 5.26
C ALA A 52 11.99 11.73 6.67
N ALA A 53 13.07 12.43 6.99
CA ALA A 53 13.17 13.27 8.18
C ALA A 53 13.58 14.68 7.74
N GLY A 54 12.62 15.62 7.78
CA GLY A 54 12.90 17.02 7.55
C GLY A 54 13.61 17.62 8.76
N ARG A 55 14.73 18.33 8.55
CA ARG A 55 15.19 19.30 9.54
C ARG A 55 14.31 20.53 9.36
N ALA A 56 13.57 20.90 10.40
CA ALA A 56 13.01 22.25 10.45
C ALA A 56 14.20 23.21 10.43
N ASP A 57 14.29 24.07 9.42
CA ASP A 57 15.13 25.25 9.45
C ASP A 57 14.71 26.10 10.66
N VAL A 58 15.31 25.84 11.82
CA VAL A 58 15.14 26.68 13.01
C VAL A 58 15.88 27.98 12.69
N PRO A 59 15.19 29.13 12.53
CA PRO A 59 15.87 30.39 12.32
C PRO A 59 16.78 30.67 13.53
N PRO A 60 17.98 31.22 13.33
CA PRO A 60 18.89 31.51 14.43
C PRO A 60 18.21 32.43 15.46
N PRO A 61 18.44 32.22 16.77
CA PRO A 61 17.86 33.08 17.78
C PRO A 61 18.36 34.52 17.61
N ASP A 62 17.41 35.45 17.59
CA ASP A 62 17.68 36.89 17.58
C ASP A 62 18.47 37.26 18.84
N ARG A 63 19.69 37.78 18.67
CA ARG A 63 20.52 38.25 19.78
C ARG A 63 20.31 39.77 19.93
N PRO A 64 19.98 40.27 21.13
CA PRO A 64 19.89 41.70 21.41
C PRO A 64 21.26 42.40 21.40
#